data_AF-A0A2N1MDY8-F1
#
_entry.id   AF-A0A2N1MDY8-F1
#
_cell.length_a   1.000
_cell.length_b   1.000
_cell.length_c   1.000
_cell.angle_alpha   90.00
_cell.angle_beta   90.00
_cell.angle_gamma   90.00
#
_symmetry.space_group_name_H-M   'P 1'
#
loop_
_entity.id
_entity.type
_entity.pdbx_description
1 polymer ?
#
loop_
_entity_poly.entity_id
_entity_poly.type
_entity_poly.pdbx_seq_one_letter_code
_entity_poly.pdbx_strand_id
1 'polypeptide(L)' 'MRSYYRSVNSRITSENEAIIALPNFQNAYPNPFPINVRNLRGLTGQNLDTLLAFYGLQVTGGLDARQKRLAKYLGIKLL' A
#
# COMPACT_ATOMS: atom_id res chain seq x y z
N MET A 1 -14.42 8.46 2.26
CA MET A 1 -13.31 8.00 3.11
C MET A 1 -12.00 7.71 2.36
N ARG A 2 -11.98 6.83 1.35
CA ARG A 2 -10.74 6.45 0.65
C ARG A 2 -9.93 7.62 0.06
N SER A 3 -10.58 8.67 -0.43
CA SER A 3 -9.91 9.90 -0.91
C SER A 3 -9.16 10.65 0.19
N TYR A 4 -9.70 10.66 1.42
CA TYR A 4 -9.07 11.31 2.57
C TYR A 4 -7.78 10.59 2.98
N TYR A 5 -7.81 9.26 3.13
CA TYR A 5 -6.63 8.49 3.49
C TYR A 5 -5.53 8.56 2.42
N ARG A 6 -5.88 8.56 1.13
CA ARG A 6 -4.91 8.82 0.06
C ARG A 6 -4.28 10.20 0.18
N SER A 7 -5.07 11.23 0.49
CA SER A 7 -4.56 12.58 0.69
C SER A 7 -3.59 12.65 1.87
N VAL A 8 -3.88 11.96 2.99
CA VAL A 8 -2.96 11.91 4.14
C VAL A 8 -1.68 11.18 3.76
N ASN A 9 -1.78 9.98 3.19
CA ASN A 9 -0.62 9.20 2.75
C ASN A 9 0.24 9.94 1.70
N SER A 10 -0.35 10.83 0.91
CA SER A 10 0.39 11.63 -0.08
C SER A 10 1.31 12.70 0.51
N ARG A 11 1.18 12.96 1.82
CA ARG A 11 2.03 13.87 2.59
C ARG A 11 3.18 13.15 3.30
N ILE A 12 3.26 11.82 3.22
CA ILE A 12 4.37 11.04 3.77
C ILE A 12 5.66 11.41 3.04
N THR A 13 6.65 11.88 3.81
CA THR A 13 7.95 12.33 3.29
C THR A 13 9.13 11.49 3.80
N SER A 14 8.94 10.72 4.87
CA SER A 14 9.94 9.87 5.49
C SER A 14 9.50 8.40 5.55
N GLU A 15 10.47 7.49 5.56
CA GLU A 15 10.20 6.05 5.52
C GLU A 15 9.54 5.50 6.80
N ASN A 16 9.70 6.22 7.91
CA ASN A 16 9.20 5.81 9.22
C ASN A 16 7.81 6.40 9.54
N GLU A 17 7.31 7.32 8.72
CA GLU A 17 5.97 7.88 8.89
C GLU A 17 4.90 6.82 8.64
N ALA A 18 3.85 6.85 9.47
CA ALA A 18 2.80 5.85 9.41
C ALA A 18 1.98 5.95 8.13
N ILE A 19 1.68 4.81 7.51
CA ILE A 19 0.75 4.70 6.39
C ILE A 19 -0.63 4.40 6.96
N ILE A 20 -1.63 5.18 6.54
CA ILE A 20 -3.02 4.87 6.84
C ILE A 20 -3.53 3.82 5.86
N ALA A 21 -4.04 2.70 6.38
CA ALA A 21 -4.67 1.67 5.58
C ALA A 21 -5.93 2.21 4.87
N LEU A 22 -6.13 1.81 3.61
CA LEU A 22 -7.34 2.14 2.87
C LEU A 22 -8.31 0.96 2.96
N PRO A 23 -9.62 1.19 3.01
CA PRO A 23 -10.57 0.11 2.82
C PRO A 23 -10.57 -0.37 1.36
N ASN A 24 -10.90 -1.64 1.14
CA ASN A 24 -11.18 -2.19 -0.20
C ASN A 24 -12.59 -1.79 -0.67
N PHE A 25 -13.02 -2.33 -1.83
CA PHE A 25 -14.34 -2.05 -2.41
C PHE A 25 -15.51 -2.56 -1.55
N GLN A 26 -15.27 -3.53 -0.67
CA GLN A 26 -16.26 -4.07 0.28
C GLN A 26 -16.23 -3.34 1.63
N ASN A 27 -15.49 -2.22 1.73
CA ASN A 27 -15.28 -1.46 2.96
C ASN A 27 -14.55 -2.25 4.08
N ALA A 28 -13.84 -3.33 3.74
CA ALA A 28 -12.98 -4.06 4.66
C ALA A 28 -11.57 -3.46 4.68
N TYR A 29 -10.88 -3.57 5.81
CA TYR A 29 -9.49 -3.17 5.96
C TYR A 29 -8.55 -4.40 5.91
N PRO A 30 -7.35 -4.26 5.34
CA PRO A 30 -6.40 -5.36 5.30
C PRO A 30 -5.85 -5.64 6.70
N ASN A 31 -5.69 -6.92 7.02
CA ASN A 31 -4.97 -7.39 8.20
C ASN A 31 -4.21 -8.68 7.82
N PRO A 32 -2.86 -8.69 7.81
CA PRO A 32 -1.93 -7.64 8.23
C PRO A 32 -1.75 -6.49 7.21
N PHE A 33 -1.20 -5.34 7.65
CA PHE A 33 -0.87 -4.18 6.80
C PHE A 33 0.46 -3.52 7.23
N PRO A 34 1.30 -3.04 6.29
CA PRO A 34 2.55 -2.36 6.64
C PRO A 34 2.32 -1.05 7.39
N ILE A 35 3.01 -0.89 8.52
CA ILE A 35 2.86 0.29 9.39
C ILE A 35 3.43 1.55 8.73
N ASN A 36 4.52 1.44 7.98
CA ASN A 36 5.21 2.55 7.32
C ASN A 36 5.85 2.13 5.98
N VAL A 37 6.47 3.08 5.27
CA VAL A 37 7.08 2.82 3.95
C VAL A 37 8.24 1.83 4.05
N ARG A 38 9.00 1.86 5.14
CA ARG A 38 10.07 0.89 5.39
C ARG A 38 9.53 -0.54 5.45
N ASN A 39 8.44 -0.77 6.19
CA ASN A 39 7.78 -2.07 6.24
C ASN A 39 7.19 -2.47 4.89
N LEU A 40 6.63 -1.52 4.13
CA LEU A 40 6.11 -1.77 2.79
C LEU A 40 7.22 -2.25 1.83
N ARG A 41 8.38 -1.60 1.85
CA ARG A 41 9.56 -2.02 1.07
C ARG A 41 10.09 -3.39 1.48
N GLY A 42 9.99 -3.71 2.77
CA GLY A 42 10.39 -5.01 3.34
C GLY A 42 9.38 -6.13 3.16
N LEU A 43 8.24 -5.90 2.49
CA LEU A 43 7.26 -6.96 2.25
C LEU A 43 7.85 -8.07 1.36
N THR A 44 7.61 -9.31 1.74
CA THR A 44 7.86 -10.46 0.87
C THR A 44 6.97 -10.39 -0.36
N GLY A 45 7.38 -11.04 -1.46
CA GLY A 45 6.57 -11.09 -2.69
C GLY A 45 5.16 -11.62 -2.44
N GLN A 46 5.02 -12.65 -1.60
CA GLN A 46 3.71 -13.22 -1.25
C GLN A 46 2.82 -12.24 -0.47
N ASN A 47 3.36 -11.54 0.53
CA ASN A 47 2.58 -10.57 1.30
C ASN A 47 2.14 -9.38 0.44
N LEU A 48 3.01 -8.95 -0.49
CA LEU A 48 2.70 -7.93 -1.47
C LEU A 48 1.58 -8.39 -2.41
N ASP A 49 1.63 -9.62 -2.90
CA ASP A 49 0.60 -10.20 -3.77
C ASP A 49 -0.76 -10.31 -3.07
N THR A 50 -0.76 -10.74 -1.81
CA THR A 50 -1.97 -10.79 -0.98
C THR A 50 -2.59 -9.40 -0.83
N LEU A 51 -1.79 -8.36 -0.56
CA LEU A 51 -2.28 -6.99 -0.45
C LEU A 51 -2.79 -6.43 -1.78
N LEU A 52 -2.09 -6.70 -2.88
CA LEU A 52 -2.55 -6.31 -4.21
C LEU A 52 -3.89 -6.98 -4.54
N ALA A 53 -4.00 -8.29 -4.32
CA ALA A 53 -5.24 -9.05 -4.52
C ALA A 53 -6.38 -8.53 -3.63
N PHE A 54 -6.11 -8.24 -2.36
CA PHE A 54 -7.07 -7.65 -1.42
C PHE A 54 -7.67 -6.33 -1.96
N TYR A 55 -6.85 -5.51 -2.64
CA TYR A 55 -7.28 -4.27 -3.26
C TYR A 55 -7.78 -4.41 -4.71
N GLY A 56 -7.85 -5.63 -5.25
CA GLY A 56 -8.25 -5.90 -6.63
C GLY A 56 -7.24 -5.41 -7.67
N LEU A 57 -5.95 -5.35 -7.31
CA LEU A 57 -4.86 -4.91 -8.17
C LEU A 57 -4.14 -6.10 -8.81
N GLN A 58 -3.61 -5.88 -10.01
CA GLN A 58 -2.85 -6.91 -10.72
C GLN A 58 -1.55 -7.25 -9.97
N VAL A 59 -1.26 -8.54 -9.86
CA VAL A 59 -0.04 -9.12 -9.24
C VAL A 59 1.06 -9.41 -10.26
N THR A 60 0.96 -8.86 -11.47
CA THR A 60 1.93 -9.09 -12.54
C THR A 60 3.16 -8.19 -12.42
N GLY A 61 4.28 -8.69 -12.93
CA GLY A 61 5.56 -7.99 -13.00
C GLY A 61 6.51 -8.30 -11.83
N GLY A 62 7.68 -7.66 -11.85
CA GLY A 62 8.68 -7.80 -10.79
C GLY A 62 8.24 -7.19 -9.45
N LEU A 63 9.02 -7.47 -8.40
CA LEU A 63 8.73 -7.00 -7.04
C LEU A 63 8.63 -5.47 -6.95
N ASP A 64 9.55 -4.73 -7.57
CA ASP A 64 9.53 -3.26 -7.62
C ASP A 64 8.25 -2.70 -8.28
N ALA A 65 7.86 -3.25 -9.44
CA ALA A 65 6.65 -2.82 -10.15
C ALA A 65 5.38 -3.05 -9.32
N ARG A 66 5.31 -4.18 -8.60
CA ARG A 66 4.22 -4.51 -7.68
C ARG A 66 4.20 -3.58 -6.46
N GLN A 67 5.36 -3.24 -5.90
CA GLN A 67 5.47 -2.29 -4.79
C GLN A 67 5.01 -0.90 -5.20
N LYS A 68 5.48 -0.38 -6.34
CA LYS A 68 5.04 0.91 -6.89
C LYS A 68 3.55 0.94 -7.16
N ARG A 69 2.96 -0.16 -7.65
CA ARG A 69 1.52 -0.29 -7.85
C ARG A 69 0.75 -0.15 -6.53
N LEU A 70 1.18 -0.84 -5.49
CA LEU A 70 0.58 -0.73 -4.16
C LEU A 70 0.76 0.69 -3.58
N ALA A 71 1.96 1.26 -3.66
CA ALA A 71 2.26 2.61 -3.18
C ALA A 71 1.37 3.67 -3.85
N LYS A 72 1.27 3.63 -5.19
CA LYS A 72 0.40 4.52 -5.98
C LYS A 72 -1.07 4.40 -5.56
N TYR A 73 -1.53 3.17 -5.33
CA TYR A 73 -2.88 2.93 -4.85
C TYR A 73 -3.12 3.57 -3.48
N LEU A 74 -2.20 3.36 -2.54
CA LEU A 74 -2.26 3.92 -1.18
C LEU A 74 -2.07 5.44 -1.14
N GLY A 75 -1.55 6.05 -2.22
CA GLY A 75 -1.30 7.48 -2.33
C GLY A 75 0.10 7.90 -1.91
N ILE A 76 1.03 6.96 -1.72
CA ILE A 76 2.41 7.22 -1.28
C ILE A 76 3.25 7.64 -2.48
N LYS A 77 4.04 8.71 -2.35
CA LYS A 77 4.90 9.26 -3.42
C LYS A 77 6.39 8.96 -3.28
N LEU A 78 6.80 8.35 -2.16
CA LEU A 78 8.19 8.05 -1.82
C LEU A 78 8.75 6.79 -2.56
N LEU A 79 8.01 6.23 -3.51
CA LEU A 79 8.26 4.95 -4.17
C LEU A 79 7.98 5.02 -5.67
#